data_AF-A0A4R6R9V3-F1
#
_entry.id   AF-A0A4R6R9V3-F1
#
_cell.length_a   1.000
_cell.length_b   1.000
_cell.length_c   1.000
_cell.angle_alpha   90.00
_cell.angle_beta   90.00
_cell.angle_gamma   90.00
#
_symmetry.space_group_name_H-M   'P 1'
#
loop_
_entity.id
_entity.type
_entity.pdbx_description
1 polymer ?
#
loop_
_entity_poly.entity_id
_entity_poly.type
_entity_poly.pdbx_seq_one_letter_code
_entity_poly.pdbx_strand_id
1 'polypeptide(L)'
;MTGEPDAGLEGRLAAQGRLVELLVAAMALSSRDPAGLVDDIELRLGPQSAEEDPGALPDRAFAVQRAADAEIERMLRSVRAMVAAANTGAGTG
;
A
#
# COMPACT_ATOMS: atom_id res chain seq x y z
N MET A 1 3.21 22.01 22.02
CA MET A 1 4.33 21.87 21.06
C MET A 1 3.76 21.17 19.84
N THR A 2 3.28 21.94 18.86
CA THR A 2 2.82 21.42 17.58
C THR A 2 4.06 20.99 16.81
N GLY A 3 4.36 19.70 16.81
CA GLY A 3 5.44 19.15 16.00
C GLY A 3 5.04 19.33 14.54
N GLU A 4 5.63 20.31 13.85
CA GLU A 4 5.58 20.31 12.39
C GLU A 4 6.09 18.96 11.90
N PRO A 5 5.42 18.35 10.92
CA PRO A 5 5.95 17.16 10.29
C PRO A 5 7.35 17.47 9.76
N ASP A 6 8.33 16.62 10.09
CA ASP A 6 9.67 16.71 9.51
C ASP A 6 9.53 16.40 8.02
N ALA A 7 9.47 17.46 7.19
CA ALA A 7 9.34 17.34 5.73
C ALA A 7 10.43 16.44 5.12
N GLY A 8 11.60 16.33 5.76
CA GLY A 8 12.65 15.39 5.37
C GLY A 8 12.28 13.94 5.64
N LEU A 9 11.61 13.64 6.76
CA LEU A 9 11.08 12.31 7.05
C LEU A 9 9.95 11.94 6.10
N GLU A 10 8.98 12.83 5.88
CA GLU A 10 7.89 12.61 4.94
C GLU A 10 8.41 12.34 3.51
N GLY A 11 9.40 13.13 3.06
CA GLY A 11 10.03 12.93 1.76
C GLY A 11 10.72 11.56 1.62
N ARG A 12 11.41 11.09 2.67
CA ARG A 12 12.04 9.76 2.67
C ARG A 12 11.00 8.63 2.64
N LEU A 13 9.94 8.74 3.44
CA LEU A 13 8.87 7.74 3.47
C LEU A 13 8.14 7.67 2.12
N ALA A 14 7.84 8.83 1.51
CA ALA A 14 7.23 8.89 0.19
C ALA A 14 8.13 8.27 -0.90
N ALA A 15 9.45 8.51 -0.85
CA ALA A 15 10.39 7.91 -1.78
C ALA A 15 10.45 6.38 -1.63
N GLN A 16 10.47 5.88 -0.38
CA GLN A 16 10.45 4.45 -0.09
C GLN A 16 9.14 3.79 -0.56
N GLY A 17 7.98 4.40 -0.28
CA GLY A 17 6.68 3.91 -0.74
C GLY A 17 6.62 3.76 -2.25
N ARG A 18 7.10 4.76 -3.00
CA ARG A 18 7.17 4.69 -4.48
C ARG A 18 8.08 3.57 -4.97
N LEU A 19 9.24 3.37 -4.34
CA LEU A 19 10.16 2.28 -4.72
C LEU A 19 9.51 0.91 -4.46
N VAL A 20 8.82 0.74 -3.33
CA VAL A 20 8.09 -0.49 -3.01
C VAL A 20 6.98 -0.74 -4.02
N GLU A 21 6.19 0.27 -4.37
CA GLU A 21 5.15 0.16 -5.41
C GLU A 21 5.74 -0.33 -6.75
N LEU A 22 6.86 0.23 -7.19
CA LEU A 22 7.54 -0.17 -8.43
C LEU A 22 8.06 -1.62 -8.37
N LEU A 23 8.63 -2.03 -7.24
CA LEU A 23 9.11 -3.40 -7.05
C LEU A 23 7.96 -4.41 -7.08
N VAL A 24 6.85 -4.11 -6.39
CA VAL A 24 5.66 -4.98 -6.40
C VAL A 24 5.07 -5.09 -7.80
N ALA A 25 4.94 -3.96 -8.52
CA ALA A 25 4.47 -3.97 -9.90
C ALA A 25 5.39 -4.80 -10.82
N ALA A 26 6.71 -4.66 -10.70
CA ALA A 26 7.67 -5.44 -11.48
C ALA A 26 7.57 -6.94 -11.19
N MET A 27 7.41 -7.33 -9.91
CA MET A 27 7.19 -8.72 -9.52
C MET A 27 5.87 -9.26 -10.08
N ALA A 28 4.78 -8.50 -9.97
CA ALA A 28 3.47 -8.87 -10.49
C ALA A 28 3.53 -9.10 -12.01
N LEU A 29 4.10 -8.16 -12.77
CA LEU A 29 4.25 -8.27 -14.22
C LEU A 29 5.16 -9.42 -14.67
N SER A 30 6.10 -9.84 -13.82
CA SER A 30 6.97 -11.00 -14.08
C SER A 30 6.33 -12.34 -13.69
N SER A 31 5.20 -12.31 -13.00
CA SER A 31 4.49 -13.51 -12.55
C SER A 31 3.53 -14.03 -13.63
N ARG A 32 3.16 -15.31 -13.55
CA ARG A 32 2.12 -15.89 -14.42
C ARG A 32 0.70 -15.43 -14.06
N ASP A 33 0.53 -14.87 -12.87
CA ASP A 33 -0.75 -14.37 -12.35
C ASP A 33 -0.52 -13.03 -11.62
N PRO A 34 -0.39 -11.92 -12.39
CA PRO A 34 -0.13 -10.60 -11.82
C PRO A 34 -1.22 -10.13 -10.85
N ALA A 35 -2.49 -10.46 -11.13
CA ALA A 35 -3.62 -10.08 -10.29
C ALA A 35 -3.61 -10.87 -8.98
N GLY A 36 -3.44 -12.20 -9.07
CA GLY A 36 -3.37 -13.08 -7.91
C GLY A 36 -2.22 -12.72 -6.97
N LEU A 37 -1.05 -12.32 -7.48
CA LEU A 37 0.06 -11.85 -6.63
C LEU A 37 -0.33 -10.63 -5.80
N VAL A 38 -1.04 -9.67 -6.39
CA VAL A 38 -1.46 -8.44 -5.69
C VAL A 38 -2.55 -8.76 -4.66
N ASP A 39 -3.49 -9.64 -5.00
CA ASP A 39 -4.53 -10.12 -4.07
C ASP A 39 -3.91 -10.86 -2.86
N ASP A 40 -2.87 -11.66 -3.11
CA ASP A 40 -2.11 -12.38 -2.08
C ASP A 40 -1.38 -11.44 -1.09
N ILE A 41 -0.94 -10.28 -1.57
CA ILE A 41 -0.32 -9.26 -0.72
C ILE A 41 -1.39 -8.55 0.10
N GLU A 42 -2.52 -8.19 -0.52
CA GLU A 42 -3.66 -7.59 0.18
C GLU A 42 -4.21 -8.51 1.27
N LEU A 43 -4.29 -9.82 1.02
CA LEU A 43 -4.76 -10.78 2.02
C LEU A 43 -3.83 -10.86 3.25
N ARG A 44 -2.52 -10.71 3.05
CA ARG A 44 -1.52 -10.84 4.12
C ARG A 44 -1.27 -9.55 4.89
N LEU A 45 -1.36 -8.41 4.21
CA LEU A 45 -0.98 -7.10 4.74
C LEU A 45 -2.14 -6.09 4.78
N GLY A 46 -3.26 -6.39 4.14
CA GLY A 46 -4.43 -5.51 4.13
C GLY A 46 -5.06 -5.38 5.52
N PRO A 47 -5.89 -4.34 5.71
CA PRO A 47 -6.51 -4.08 7.00
C PRO A 47 -7.30 -5.29 7.44
N GLN A 48 -6.96 -5.80 8.62
CA GLN A 48 -7.82 -6.76 9.29
C GLN A 48 -9.03 -6.00 9.83
N SER A 49 -10.22 -6.57 9.68
CA SER A 49 -11.42 -6.05 10.33
C SER A 49 -11.24 -6.19 11.84
N ALA A 50 -10.59 -5.22 12.47
CA ALA A 50 -10.55 -5.11 13.91
C ALA A 50 -11.95 -4.67 14.34
N GLU A 51 -12.68 -5.56 15.00
CA GLU A 51 -13.92 -5.22 15.69
C GLU A 51 -13.51 -4.31 16.87
N GLU A 52 -13.63 -2.99 16.67
CA GLU A 52 -13.29 -1.99 17.69
C GLU A 52 -14.30 -2.11 18.84
N ASP A 53 -13.82 -2.41 20.06
CA ASP A 53 -14.62 -2.30 21.27
C ASP A 53 -15.07 -0.82 21.42
N PRO A 54 -16.38 -0.52 21.41
CA PRO A 54 -16.90 0.85 21.42
C PRO A 54 -16.51 1.66 22.68
N GLY A 55 -15.95 1.03 23.72
CA GLY A 55 -15.43 1.69 24.91
C GLY A 55 -13.91 1.94 24.92
N ALA A 56 -13.15 1.42 23.96
CA ALA A 56 -11.70 1.54 23.94
C ALA A 56 -11.24 2.89 23.38
N LEU A 57 -10.48 3.65 24.17
CA LEU A 57 -9.83 4.86 23.67
C LEU A 57 -8.71 4.45 22.69
N PRO A 58 -8.65 5.05 21.48
CA PRO A 58 -7.60 4.73 20.53
C PRO A 58 -6.24 5.06 21.15
N ASP A 59 -5.41 4.04 21.34
CA ASP A 59 -4.03 4.25 21.78
C ASP A 59 -3.13 4.64 20.59
N ARG A 60 -1.90 5.03 20.89
CA ARG A 60 -0.92 5.41 19.87
C ARG A 60 -0.61 4.24 18.91
N ALA A 61 -0.66 2.99 19.38
CA ALA A 61 -0.36 1.84 18.55
C ALA A 61 -1.46 1.60 17.52
N PHE A 62 -2.72 1.76 17.92
CA PHE A 62 -3.88 1.72 17.04
C PHE A 62 -3.80 2.80 15.95
N ALA A 63 -3.48 4.05 16.32
CA ALA A 63 -3.32 5.13 15.34
C ALA A 63 -2.18 4.85 14.34
N VAL A 64 -1.07 4.26 14.79
CA VAL A 64 0.04 3.85 13.92
C VAL A 64 -0.37 2.71 12.99
N GLN A 65 -1.09 1.70 13.50
CA GLN A 65 -1.56 0.58 12.68
C GLN A 65 -2.54 1.08 11.61
N ARG A 66 -3.50 1.93 11.97
CA ARG A 66 -4.45 2.51 10.99
C ARG A 66 -3.77 3.34 9.91
N ALA A 67 -2.72 4.09 10.27
CA ALA A 67 -1.93 4.82 9.30
C ALA A 67 -1.17 3.87 8.35
N ALA A 68 -0.64 2.76 8.88
CA ALA A 68 0.03 1.74 8.07
C ALA A 68 -0.94 1.04 7.11
N ASP A 69 -2.13 0.64 7.59
CA ASP A 69 -3.16 -0.02 6.78
C ASP A 69 -3.61 0.89 5.63
N ALA A 70 -3.87 2.16 5.92
CA ALA A 70 -4.26 3.15 4.91
C ALA A 70 -3.18 3.34 3.84
N GLU A 71 -1.91 3.31 4.23
CA GLU A 71 -0.79 3.43 3.28
C GLU A 71 -0.65 2.17 2.42
N ILE A 72 -0.86 0.97 2.99
CA ILE A 72 -0.87 -0.30 2.25
C ILE A 72 -1.98 -0.30 1.20
N GLU A 73 -3.20 0.09 1.56
CA GLU A 73 -4.32 0.20 0.61
C GLU A 73 -4.01 1.18 -0.53
N ARG A 74 -3.41 2.33 -0.20
CA ARG A 74 -3.02 3.35 -1.18
C ARG A 74 -1.98 2.80 -2.17
N MET A 75 -0.96 2.12 -1.66
CA MET A 75 0.09 1.50 -2.48
C MET A 75 -0.47 0.41 -3.39
N LEU A 76 -1.29 -0.50 -2.86
CA LEU A 76 -1.87 -1.60 -3.65
C LEU A 76 -2.78 -1.07 -4.77
N ARG A 77 -3.55 -0.01 -4.51
CA ARG A 77 -4.35 0.67 -5.56
C ARG A 77 -3.47 1.21 -6.69
N SER A 78 -2.35 1.84 -6.34
CA SER A 78 -1.37 2.34 -7.32
C SER A 78 -0.79 1.19 -8.15
N VAL A 79 -0.37 0.11 -7.49
CA VAL A 79 0.18 -1.10 -8.14
C VAL A 79 -0.83 -1.71 -9.11
N ARG A 80 -2.11 -1.87 -8.71
CA ARG A 80 -3.16 -2.39 -9.58
C ARG A 80 -3.32 -1.55 -10.85
N ALA A 81 -3.27 -0.22 -10.72
CA ALA A 81 -3.34 0.68 -11.86
C ALA A 81 -2.14 0.53 -12.81
N MET A 82 -0.92 0.37 -12.27
CA MET A 82 0.29 0.13 -13.07
C MET A 82 0.20 -1.19 -13.85
N VAL A 83 -0.23 -2.27 -13.20
CA VAL A 83 -0.39 -3.59 -13.83
C VAL A 83 -1.46 -3.55 -14.92
N ALA A 84 -2.59 -2.91 -14.66
CA ALA A 84 -3.65 -2.76 -15.66
C ALA A 84 -3.19 -1.97 -16.88
N ALA A 85 -2.49 -0.85 -16.69
CA ALA A 85 -1.96 -0.02 -17.77
C ALA A 85 -0.98 -0.80 -18.67
N ALA A 86 -0.08 -1.59 -18.08
CA ALA A 86 0.86 -2.44 -18.82
C ALA A 86 0.14 -3.50 -19.67
N ASN A 87 -0.89 -4.14 -19.12
CA ASN A 87 -1.68 -5.14 -19.84
C ASN A 87 -2.53 -4.54 -20.98
N THR A 88 -2.95 -3.28 -20.85
CA THR A 88 -3.75 -2.61 -21.88
C THR A 88 -2.85 -2.11 -23.04
N GLY A 89 -1.60 -1.75 -22.75
CA GLY A 89 -0.61 -1.31 -23.75
C GLY A 89 0.04 -2.42 -24.57
N ALA A 90 -0.05 -3.68 -24.13
CA ALA A 90 0.54 -4.83 -24.84
C ALA A 90 -0.29 -5.31 -26.05
N GLY A 91 -1.49 -4.79 -26.27
CA GLY A 91 -2.42 -5.24 -27.33
C GLY A 91 -2.36 -4.47 -28.66
N THR A 92 -1.47 -3.49 -28.82
CA THR A 92 -1.41 -2.60 -30.01
C THR A 92 -0.08 -2.60 -30.76
N GLY A 93 0.73 -3.67 -30.65
CA GLY A 93 2.03 -3.81 -31.33
C GLY A 93 2.14 -5.07 -32.14
#